data_AF-A0A0F5HNS6-F1
#
_entry.id   AF-A0A0F5HNS6-F1
#
_cell.length_a   1.000
_cell.length_b   1.000
_cell.length_c   1.000
_cell.angle_alpha   90.00
_cell.angle_beta   90.00
_cell.angle_gamma   90.00
#
_symmetry.space_group_name_H-M   'P 1'
#
loop_
_entity.id
_entity.type
_entity.pdbx_description
1 polymer ?
#
loop_
_entity_poly.entity_id
_entity_poly.type
_entity_poly.pdbx_seq_one_letter_code
_entity_poly.pdbx_strand_id
1 'polypeptide(L)'
;MIYYLFNGEKSVLKNDAGEITTTFQKVSESQVNIEVEMKHEDTSTHATFRKQVVAKEDGRLHHYPIQKFAVRGINAGEHNTVKKYFTHLLGEEGYQEFREQFLKEYTVRQDLELNRLIGKG
;
A
#
# COMPACT_ATOMS: atom_id res chain seq x y z
N MET A 1 5.86 -16.10 -9.31
CA MET A 1 5.34 -16.75 -8.06
C MET A 1 5.15 -15.66 -7.03
N ILE A 2 4.08 -15.68 -6.22
CA ILE A 2 3.83 -14.64 -5.20
C ILE A 2 4.22 -15.18 -3.82
N TYR A 3 5.14 -14.50 -3.16
CA TYR A 3 5.44 -14.68 -1.74
C TYR A 3 4.58 -13.71 -0.94
N TYR A 4 3.92 -14.22 0.10
CA TYR A 4 3.08 -13.43 0.99
C TYR A 4 3.21 -13.92 2.43
N LEU A 5 3.39 -12.98 3.35
CA LEU A 5 3.42 -13.21 4.79
C LEU A 5 2.60 -12.13 5.49
N PHE A 6 1.74 -12.50 6.42
CA PHE A 6 1.07 -11.58 7.33
C PHE A 6 1.06 -12.14 8.74
N ASN A 7 1.56 -11.37 9.72
CA ASN A 7 1.68 -11.81 11.10
C ASN A 7 0.67 -11.17 12.06
N GLY A 8 -0.27 -10.37 11.55
CA GLY A 8 -1.23 -9.60 12.35
C GLY A 8 -0.93 -8.10 12.41
N GLU A 9 0.32 -7.69 12.27
CA GLU A 9 0.72 -6.26 12.34
C GLU A 9 1.55 -5.83 11.14
N LYS A 10 2.17 -6.78 10.45
CA LYS A 10 3.02 -6.54 9.30
C LYS A 10 2.68 -7.54 8.20
N SER A 11 2.52 -7.03 6.98
CA SER A 11 2.47 -7.85 5.77
C SER A 11 3.64 -7.58 4.86
N VAL A 12 4.08 -8.64 4.17
CA VAL A 12 5.08 -8.59 3.12
C VAL A 12 4.51 -9.31 1.92
N LEU A 13 4.41 -8.60 0.80
CA LEU A 13 4.04 -9.13 -0.50
C LEU A 13 5.23 -8.97 -1.44
N LYS A 14 5.65 -10.04 -2.11
CA LYS A 14 6.77 -10.02 -3.04
C LYS A 14 6.52 -10.90 -4.26
N ASN A 15 6.87 -10.39 -5.43
CA ASN A 15 6.99 -11.18 -6.65
C ASN A 15 8.11 -10.58 -7.52
N ASP A 16 8.17 -10.99 -8.79
CA ASP A 16 9.21 -10.55 -9.72
C ASP A 16 9.08 -9.06 -10.12
N ALA A 17 7.91 -8.44 -9.92
CA ALA A 17 7.68 -7.02 -10.22
C ALA A 17 8.03 -6.09 -9.04
N GLY A 18 7.96 -6.58 -7.80
CA GLY A 18 8.16 -5.73 -6.64
C GLY A 18 8.08 -6.41 -5.28
N GLU A 19 8.32 -5.59 -4.26
CA GLU A 19 8.13 -5.91 -2.85
C GLU A 19 7.35 -4.79 -2.16
N ILE A 20 6.32 -5.13 -1.39
CA ILE A 20 5.59 -4.21 -0.53
C ILE A 20 5.62 -4.75 0.89
N THR A 21 6.16 -3.95 1.79
CA THR A 21 6.00 -4.15 3.22
C THR A 21 4.97 -3.17 3.75
N THR A 22 3.93 -3.69 4.39
CA THR A 22 2.89 -2.88 5.04
C THR A 22 2.96 -3.10 6.54
N THR A 23 3.03 -2.03 7.31
CA THR A 23 2.94 -2.06 8.77
C THR A 23 1.63 -1.42 9.20
N PHE A 24 0.84 -2.16 9.97
CA PHE A 24 -0.45 -1.77 10.52
C PHE A 24 -0.28 -1.43 11.99
N GLN A 25 -0.64 -0.21 12.35
CA GLN A 25 -0.70 0.25 13.72
C GLN A 25 -2.16 0.49 14.09
N LYS A 26 -2.74 -0.44 14.86
CA LYS A 26 -4.09 -0.26 15.41
C LYS A 26 -4.07 0.89 16.41
N VAL A 27 -4.86 1.92 16.14
CA VAL A 27 -4.99 3.10 17.02
C VAL A 27 -6.22 2.97 17.91
N SER A 28 -7.30 2.40 17.39
CA SER A 28 -8.53 2.06 18.12
C SER A 28 -9.22 0.87 17.44
N GLU A 29 -10.35 0.42 17.99
CA GLU A 29 -11.18 -0.61 17.36
C GLU A 29 -11.69 -0.23 15.96
N SER A 30 -11.78 1.08 15.66
CA SER A 30 -12.26 1.59 14.39
C SER A 30 -11.19 2.28 13.56
N GLN A 31 -9.93 2.31 13.99
CA GLN A 31 -8.88 3.08 13.32
C GLN A 31 -7.55 2.33 13.26
N VAL A 32 -6.96 2.31 12.06
CA VAL A 32 -5.61 1.80 11.80
C VAL A 32 -4.81 2.84 11.02
N ASN A 33 -3.59 3.11 11.50
CA ASN A 33 -2.59 3.79 10.71
C ASN A 33 -1.79 2.75 9.92
N ILE A 34 -1.48 3.05 8.67
CA ILE A 34 -0.77 2.17 7.76
C ILE A 34 0.48 2.88 7.29
N GLU A 35 1.63 2.23 7.45
CA GLU A 35 2.88 2.61 6.81
C GLU A 35 3.20 1.60 5.72
N VAL A 36 3.58 2.08 4.54
CA VAL A 36 3.86 1.26 3.37
C VAL A 36 5.24 1.61 2.86
N GLU A 37 6.05 0.58 2.67
CA GLU A 37 7.30 0.62 1.94
C GLU A 37 7.15 -0.23 0.68
N MET A 38 7.45 0.35 -0.48
CA MET A 38 7.29 -0.27 -1.77
C MET A 38 8.61 -0.20 -2.54
N LYS A 39 9.00 -1.32 -3.11
CA LYS A 39 10.12 -1.45 -4.03
C LYS A 39 9.62 -1.98 -5.36
N HIS A 40 9.96 -1.30 -6.44
CA HIS A 40 9.81 -1.81 -7.81
C HIS A 40 11.14 -2.41 -8.25
N GLU A 41 11.14 -3.69 -8.67
CA GLU A 41 12.40 -4.41 -8.91
C GLU A 41 13.17 -3.83 -10.10
N ASP A 42 12.55 -3.70 -11.28
CA ASP A 42 13.27 -3.32 -12.52
C ASP A 42 13.92 -1.94 -12.46
N THR A 43 13.33 -1.01 -11.69
CA THR A 43 13.82 0.37 -11.59
C THR A 43 14.55 0.63 -10.28
N SER A 44 14.61 -0.37 -9.38
CA SER A 44 15.11 -0.24 -8.01
C SER A 44 14.53 0.98 -7.29
N THR A 45 13.27 1.33 -7.60
CA THR A 45 12.61 2.51 -7.04
C THR A 45 12.00 2.16 -5.70
N HIS A 46 12.35 2.93 -4.68
CA HIS A 46 11.83 2.76 -3.32
C HIS A 46 10.89 3.92 -3.01
N ALA A 47 9.62 3.62 -2.72
CA ALA A 47 8.61 4.59 -2.33
C ALA A 47 8.07 4.25 -0.95
N THR A 48 7.85 5.26 -0.12
CA THR A 48 7.28 5.10 1.21
C THR A 48 6.09 6.02 1.38
N PHE A 49 5.07 5.59 2.11
CA PHE A 49 3.99 6.47 2.49
C PHE A 49 3.25 6.02 3.73
N ARG A 50 2.44 6.94 4.27
CA ARG A 50 1.50 6.66 5.34
C ARG A 50 0.08 6.94 4.91
N LYS A 51 -0.88 6.22 5.46
CA LYS A 51 -2.30 6.58 5.36
C LYS A 51 -3.04 6.14 6.61
N GLN A 52 -4.20 6.72 6.82
CA GLN A 52 -5.11 6.34 7.89
C GLN A 52 -6.33 5.65 7.28
N VAL A 53 -6.81 4.61 7.94
CA VAL A 53 -8.06 3.94 7.61
C VAL A 53 -8.96 3.93 8.83
N VAL A 54 -10.23 4.27 8.62
CA VAL A 54 -11.25 4.30 9.67
C VAL A 54 -12.45 3.45 9.24
N ALA A 55 -12.89 2.53 10.10
CA ALA A 55 -14.16 1.84 9.96
C ALA A 55 -15.30 2.77 10.41
N LYS A 56 -16.28 3.00 9.53
CA LYS A 56 -17.50 3.74 9.84
C LYS A 56 -18.51 2.84 10.57
N GLU A 57 -19.52 3.45 11.18
CA GLU A 57 -20.60 2.74 11.90
C GLU A 57 -21.34 1.72 11.02
N ASP A 58 -21.45 1.99 9.72
CA ASP A 58 -22.06 1.10 8.72
C ASP A 58 -21.15 -0.08 8.29
N GLY A 59 -19.97 -0.21 8.90
CA GLY A 59 -18.97 -1.23 8.60
C GLY A 59 -18.13 -0.95 7.35
N ARG A 60 -18.34 0.17 6.65
CA ARG A 60 -17.51 0.54 5.49
C ARG A 60 -16.18 1.11 5.95
N LEU A 61 -15.13 0.78 5.21
CA LEU A 61 -13.80 1.36 5.41
C LEU A 61 -13.68 2.69 4.68
N HIS A 62 -13.22 3.72 5.40
CA HIS A 62 -12.85 5.00 4.84
C HIS A 62 -11.33 5.13 4.79
N HIS A 63 -10.78 5.27 3.59
CA HIS A 63 -9.36 5.49 3.39
C HIS A 63 -9.08 6.98 3.24
N TYR A 64 -8.33 7.55 4.17
CA TYR A 64 -7.85 8.92 4.04
C TYR A 64 -6.75 9.03 2.98
N PRO A 65 -6.55 10.23 2.40
CA PRO A 65 -5.46 10.47 1.46
C PRO A 65 -4.10 10.04 1.99
N ILE A 66 -3.22 9.66 1.06
CA ILE A 66 -1.82 9.33 1.35
C ILE A 66 -1.11 10.57 1.93
N GLN A 67 -0.33 10.34 2.97
CA GLN A 67 0.52 11.32 3.64
C GLN A 67 1.98 10.90 3.55
N LYS A 68 2.90 11.88 3.61
CA LYS A 68 4.36 11.66 3.64
C LYS A 68 4.85 10.73 2.53
N PHE A 69 4.31 10.90 1.32
CA PHE A 69 4.79 10.16 0.16
C PHE A 69 6.23 10.59 -0.15
N ALA A 70 7.15 9.63 -0.07
CA ALA A 70 8.56 9.85 -0.33
C ALA A 70 9.03 8.83 -1.36
N VAL A 71 9.94 9.24 -2.24
CA VAL A 71 10.61 8.34 -3.18
C VAL A 71 12.10 8.52 -3.06
N ARG A 72 12.83 7.41 -2.88
CA ARG A 72 14.27 7.38 -2.60
C ARG A 72 14.65 8.31 -1.43
N GLY A 73 13.81 8.36 -0.40
CA GLY A 73 13.99 9.20 0.78
C GLY A 73 13.64 10.69 0.59
N ILE A 74 13.19 11.10 -0.59
CA ILE A 74 12.83 12.49 -0.90
C ILE A 74 11.31 12.64 -0.89
N ASN A 75 10.78 13.56 -0.08
CA ASN A 75 9.35 13.85 -0.05
C ASN A 75 8.87 14.34 -1.43
N ALA A 76 8.03 13.54 -2.07
CA ALA A 76 7.31 13.92 -3.26
C ALA A 76 6.01 14.57 -2.76
N GLY A 77 5.93 15.90 -2.80
CA GLY A 77 4.93 16.74 -2.11
C GLY A 77 3.45 16.32 -2.15
N GLU A 78 2.59 17.05 -1.44
CA GLU A 78 1.23 16.66 -0.96
C GLU A 78 0.22 16.08 -1.98
N HIS A 79 0.49 16.15 -3.28
CA HIS A 79 -0.38 15.64 -4.35
C HIS A 79 0.24 14.53 -5.21
N ASN A 80 1.40 14.00 -4.84
CA ASN A 80 2.00 12.88 -5.57
C ASN A 80 1.46 11.55 -5.04
N THR A 81 1.02 10.71 -5.98
CA THR A 81 0.48 9.37 -5.72
C THR A 81 1.41 8.33 -6.31
N VAL A 82 1.29 7.09 -5.82
CA VAL A 82 1.94 5.91 -6.43
C VAL A 82 1.66 5.89 -7.93
N LYS A 83 0.39 6.04 -8.35
CA LYS A 83 0.02 6.12 -9.77
C LYS A 83 0.81 7.19 -10.51
N LYS A 84 0.74 8.45 -10.08
CA LYS A 84 1.37 9.56 -10.79
C LYS A 84 2.89 9.38 -10.92
N TYR A 85 3.55 8.89 -9.87
CA TYR A 85 4.98 8.65 -9.89
C TYR A 85 5.37 7.49 -10.82
N PHE A 86 4.72 6.34 -10.67
CA PHE A 86 5.07 5.17 -11.49
C PHE A 86 4.62 5.31 -12.95
N THR A 87 3.55 6.05 -13.26
CA THR A 87 3.22 6.44 -14.64
C THR A 87 4.31 7.34 -15.24
N HIS A 88 4.87 8.28 -14.48
CA HIS A 88 5.98 9.11 -14.97
C HIS A 88 7.25 8.29 -15.23
N LEU A 89 7.51 7.28 -14.41
CA LEU A 89 8.70 6.45 -14.50
C LEU A 89 8.60 5.37 -15.59
N LEU A 90 7.46 4.69 -15.70
CA LEU A 90 7.26 3.50 -16.53
C LEU A 90 6.46 3.78 -17.81
N GLY A 91 5.89 4.99 -17.96
CA GLY A 91 4.83 5.25 -18.92
C GLY A 91 3.49 4.66 -18.48
N GLU A 92 2.43 4.93 -19.26
CA GLU A 92 1.08 4.41 -18.94
C GLU A 92 1.03 2.88 -19.07
N GLU A 93 1.59 2.31 -20.15
CA GLU A 93 1.60 0.86 -20.38
C GLU A 93 2.35 0.12 -19.27
N GLY A 94 3.56 0.56 -18.93
CA GLY A 94 4.34 -0.04 -17.84
C GLY A 94 3.68 0.10 -16.47
N TYR A 95 3.00 1.23 -16.20
CA TYR A 95 2.21 1.35 -14.97
C TYR A 95 1.02 0.39 -14.95
N GLN A 96 0.32 0.19 -16.07
CA GLN A 96 -0.79 -0.76 -16.13
C GLN A 96 -0.29 -2.18 -15.91
N GLU A 97 0.84 -2.56 -16.53
CA GLU A 97 1.47 -3.87 -16.28
C GLU A 97 1.82 -4.06 -14.80
N PHE A 98 2.52 -3.10 -14.20
CA PHE A 98 2.86 -3.13 -12.77
C PHE A 98 1.61 -3.20 -11.88
N ARG A 99 0.55 -2.47 -12.25
CA ARG A 99 -0.72 -2.49 -11.54
C ARG A 99 -1.39 -3.87 -11.61
N GLU A 100 -1.45 -4.47 -12.78
CA GLU A 100 -2.09 -5.76 -13.01
C GLU A 100 -1.31 -6.91 -12.37
N GLN A 101 0.02 -6.92 -12.50
CA GLN A 101 0.88 -7.98 -11.99
C GLN A 101 1.13 -7.90 -10.48
N PHE A 102 1.00 -6.71 -9.87
CA PHE A 102 1.42 -6.51 -8.49
C PHE A 102 0.46 -5.67 -7.64
N LEU A 103 0.14 -4.42 -8.03
CA LEU A 103 -0.61 -3.52 -7.15
C LEU A 103 -2.05 -3.96 -6.88
N LYS A 104 -2.68 -4.70 -7.81
CA LYS A 104 -3.99 -5.30 -7.60
C LYS A 104 -3.98 -6.32 -6.47
N GLU A 105 -3.02 -7.24 -6.49
CA GLU A 105 -2.89 -8.24 -5.43
C GLU A 105 -2.65 -7.57 -4.08
N TYR A 106 -1.76 -6.59 -4.03
CA TYR A 106 -1.54 -5.78 -2.83
C TYR A 106 -2.82 -5.15 -2.30
N THR A 107 -3.64 -4.55 -3.17
CA THR A 107 -4.90 -3.91 -2.78
C THR A 107 -5.86 -4.93 -2.16
N VAL A 108 -6.02 -6.10 -2.79
CA VAL A 108 -6.88 -7.18 -2.27
C VAL A 108 -6.39 -7.69 -0.91
N ARG A 109 -5.08 -7.90 -0.73
CA ARG A 109 -4.50 -8.35 0.54
C ARG A 109 -4.71 -7.33 1.65
N GLN A 110 -4.46 -6.06 1.35
CA GLN A 110 -4.66 -4.98 2.31
C GLN A 110 -6.13 -4.89 2.77
N ASP A 111 -7.10 -5.07 1.88
CA ASP A 111 -8.52 -5.06 2.27
C ASP A 111 -8.86 -6.24 3.19
N LEU A 112 -8.31 -7.43 2.93
CA LEU A 112 -8.48 -8.61 3.80
C LEU A 112 -7.83 -8.40 5.18
N GLU A 113 -6.64 -7.81 5.22
CA GLU A 113 -5.91 -7.50 6.44
C GLU A 113 -6.66 -6.46 7.28
N LEU A 114 -7.16 -5.39 6.64
CA LEU A 114 -7.96 -4.37 7.32
C LEU A 114 -9.28 -4.94 7.85
N ASN A 115 -9.96 -5.78 7.08
CA ASN A 115 -11.16 -6.46 7.58
C ASN A 115 -10.87 -7.32 8.81
N ARG A 116 -9.66 -7.89 8.95
CA ARG A 116 -9.27 -8.63 10.15
C ARG A 116 -8.91 -7.71 11.33
N LEU A 117 -8.39 -6.51 11.05
CA LEU A 117 -7.89 -5.58 12.07
C LEU A 117 -8.95 -4.65 12.64
N ILE A 118 -9.90 -4.22 11.80
CA ILE A 118 -10.96 -3.25 12.12
C ILE A 118 -12.35 -3.69 11.65
N GLY A 119 -12.45 -4.78 10.88
CA GLY A 119 -13.72 -5.39 10.47
C GLY A 119 -14.18 -6.49 11.43
N LYS A 120 -15.50 -6.69 11.48
CA LYS A 120 -16.18 -7.64 12.38
C LYS A 120 -15.71 -9.08 12.17
N GLY A 121 -15.57 -9.83 13.26
CA GLY A 121 -15.71 -11.29 13.23
C GLY A 121 -17.09 -11.72 12.74
#